data_AF-A0AAW4X258-F1
#
_entry.id   AF-A0AAW4X258-F1
#
_cell.length_a   1.000
_cell.length_b   1.000
_cell.length_c   1.000
_cell.angle_alpha   90.00
_cell.angle_beta   90.00
_cell.angle_gamma   90.00
#
_symmetry.space_group_name_H-M   'P 1'
#
loop_
_entity.id
_entity.type
_entity.pdbx_description
1 polymer ?
#
loop_
_entity_poly.entity_id
_entity_poly.type
_entity_poly.pdbx_seq_one_letter_code
_entity_poly.pdbx_strand_id
1 'polypeptide(L)'
;MGITLNLVLAAFGGGLFGSAIGALPAFIFTGFLVLAGEALALAGGTADFTGVIAFGTLFGPHIAFAGGAAATAYAASKGKIEGGANILKPLMGVRENWDILLVGGVFGVLGLVVNQFLASIGTPSDTIAITVVVSALVHRVAFGETGIFGKYDPEVSDSRWSITPDIAWLPWQMNLSQLIPIGLGTGLVAGFIAIETGTVFIMFGITAASLIVLQIMGEGPVTHHIAFPAAAAAMATNSVIWGGIFGVLGAILGEFYARLFYSWGDTHIDPPAATIATLITAAMLFLGFSF
;
A
#
# COMPACT_ATOMS: atom_id res chain seq x y z
N MET A 1 -10.06 -1.72 -21.78
CA MET A 1 -10.58 -0.38 -22.15
C MET A 1 -9.36 0.53 -22.35
N GLY A 2 -9.32 1.36 -23.38
CA GLY A 2 -8.14 2.19 -23.64
C GLY A 2 -7.98 3.34 -22.65
N ILE A 3 -6.74 3.83 -22.47
CA ILE A 3 -6.47 5.07 -21.72
C ILE A 3 -7.09 6.23 -22.51
N THR A 4 -8.03 6.95 -21.88
CA THR A 4 -8.65 8.15 -22.46
C THR A 4 -8.05 9.41 -21.84
N LEU A 5 -8.19 10.54 -22.52
CA LEU A 5 -7.77 11.83 -21.97
C LEU A 5 -8.42 12.12 -20.61
N ASN A 6 -9.72 11.80 -20.45
CA ASN A 6 -10.42 11.99 -19.18
C ASN A 6 -9.80 11.18 -18.04
N LEU A 7 -9.40 9.93 -18.31
CA LEU A 7 -8.72 9.10 -17.31
C LEU A 7 -7.35 9.68 -16.93
N VAL A 8 -6.59 10.16 -17.91
CA VAL A 8 -5.27 10.80 -17.66
C VAL A 8 -5.46 12.06 -16.81
N LEU A 9 -6.41 12.93 -17.15
CA LEU A 9 -6.68 14.15 -16.38
C LEU A 9 -7.17 13.84 -14.96
N ALA A 10 -8.03 12.85 -14.81
CA ALA A 10 -8.52 12.41 -13.50
C ALA A 10 -7.40 11.80 -12.65
N ALA A 11 -6.55 10.93 -13.23
CA ALA A 11 -5.41 10.33 -12.55
C ALA A 11 -4.36 11.38 -12.15
N PHE A 12 -4.12 12.38 -13.00
CA PHE A 12 -3.29 13.53 -12.68
C PHE A 12 -3.85 14.29 -11.47
N GLY A 13 -5.15 14.61 -11.50
CA GLY A 13 -5.83 15.25 -10.37
C GLY A 13 -5.76 14.42 -9.09
N GLY A 14 -5.92 13.09 -9.19
CA GLY A 14 -5.85 12.17 -8.06
C GLY A 14 -4.47 12.10 -7.41
N GLY A 15 -3.41 11.96 -8.21
CA GLY A 15 -2.03 11.98 -7.71
C GLY A 15 -1.65 13.32 -7.07
N LEU A 16 -2.11 14.43 -7.67
CA LEU A 16 -1.93 15.78 -7.12
C LEU A 16 -2.65 15.92 -5.77
N PHE A 17 -3.92 15.50 -5.70
CA PHE A 17 -4.71 15.53 -4.48
C PHE A 17 -4.11 14.66 -3.37
N GLY A 18 -3.67 13.44 -3.72
CA GLY A 18 -2.98 12.54 -2.78
C GLY A 18 -1.71 13.16 -2.20
N SER A 19 -0.96 13.91 -3.02
CA SER A 19 0.20 14.67 -2.55
C SER A 19 -0.19 15.81 -1.61
N ALA A 20 -1.27 16.53 -1.93
CA ALA A 20 -1.74 17.65 -1.13
C ALA A 20 -2.09 17.23 0.31
N ILE A 21 -2.85 16.13 0.46
CA ILE A 21 -3.28 15.64 1.77
C ILE A 21 -2.25 14.73 2.46
N GLY A 22 -1.31 14.17 1.69
CA GLY A 22 -0.34 13.18 2.15
C GLY A 22 -0.71 11.76 1.67
N ALA A 23 0.29 10.94 1.39
CA ALA A 23 0.09 9.59 0.85
C ALA A 23 -0.67 8.68 1.82
N LEU A 24 -0.28 8.62 3.10
CA LEU A 24 -0.98 7.80 4.09
C LEU A 24 -2.43 8.28 4.31
N PRO A 25 -2.72 9.59 4.49
CA PRO A 25 -4.09 10.10 4.51
C PRO A 25 -4.91 9.68 3.30
N ALA A 26 -4.36 9.75 2.09
CA ALA A 26 -5.07 9.30 0.90
C ALA A 26 -5.41 7.80 0.94
N PHE A 27 -4.48 6.96 1.41
CA PHE A 27 -4.72 5.52 1.57
C PHE A 27 -5.73 5.19 2.68
N ILE A 28 -5.79 5.99 3.75
CA ILE A 28 -6.84 5.88 4.78
C ILE A 28 -8.23 6.11 4.15
N PHE A 29 -8.37 7.11 3.27
CA PHE A 29 -9.61 7.34 2.54
C PHE A 29 -9.98 6.17 1.61
N THR A 30 -9.00 5.52 0.97
CA THR A 30 -9.22 4.26 0.24
C THR A 30 -9.94 3.25 1.14
N GLY A 31 -9.47 3.06 2.38
CA GLY A 31 -10.09 2.14 3.33
C GLY A 31 -11.56 2.45 3.62
N PHE A 32 -11.88 3.71 3.92
CA PHE A 32 -13.28 4.14 4.16
C PHE A 32 -14.17 3.93 2.92
N LEU A 33 -13.64 4.19 1.74
CA LEU A 33 -14.40 4.07 0.49
C LEU A 33 -14.59 2.61 0.06
N VAL A 34 -13.61 1.74 0.33
CA VAL A 34 -13.79 0.29 0.20
C VAL A 34 -14.93 -0.16 1.11
N LEU A 35 -14.95 0.25 2.39
CA LEU A 35 -16.04 -0.15 3.30
C LEU A 35 -17.41 0.32 2.83
N ALA A 36 -17.50 1.55 2.34
CA ALA A 36 -18.74 2.05 1.75
C ALA A 36 -19.16 1.24 0.52
N GLY A 37 -18.22 0.91 -0.37
CA GLY A 37 -18.47 0.11 -1.56
C GLY A 37 -18.94 -1.31 -1.23
N GLU A 38 -18.26 -1.99 -0.31
CA GLU A 38 -18.63 -3.34 0.12
C GLU A 38 -20.00 -3.36 0.82
N ALA A 39 -20.29 -2.37 1.67
CA ALA A 39 -21.60 -2.25 2.30
C ALA A 39 -22.73 -2.03 1.27
N LEU A 40 -22.49 -1.21 0.24
CA LEU A 40 -23.44 -1.00 -0.85
C LEU A 40 -23.64 -2.27 -1.68
N ALA A 41 -22.58 -3.00 -1.99
CA ALA A 41 -22.65 -4.26 -2.74
C ALA A 41 -23.46 -5.32 -1.98
N LEU A 42 -23.20 -5.50 -0.68
CA LEU A 42 -23.95 -6.41 0.18
C LEU A 42 -25.42 -6.00 0.36
N ALA A 43 -25.73 -4.72 0.24
CA ALA A 43 -27.11 -4.20 0.26
C ALA A 43 -27.85 -4.38 -1.10
N GLY A 44 -27.22 -4.99 -2.10
CA GLY A 44 -27.80 -5.21 -3.44
C GLY A 44 -27.63 -4.03 -4.41
N GLY A 45 -26.70 -3.11 -4.13
CA GLY A 45 -26.33 -2.05 -5.05
C GLY A 45 -25.67 -2.58 -6.33
N THR A 46 -25.92 -1.91 -7.46
CA THR A 46 -25.42 -2.35 -8.79
C THR A 46 -24.26 -1.52 -9.33
N ALA A 47 -23.92 -0.41 -8.67
CA ALA A 47 -22.79 0.43 -9.07
C ALA A 47 -21.49 -0.11 -8.48
N ASP A 48 -20.44 -0.20 -9.31
CA ASP A 48 -19.09 -0.60 -8.88
C ASP A 48 -18.37 0.55 -8.16
N PHE A 49 -18.80 0.83 -6.92
CA PHE A 49 -18.23 1.90 -6.12
C PHE A 49 -16.77 1.59 -5.71
N THR A 50 -16.50 0.35 -5.30
CA THR A 50 -15.16 -0.08 -4.88
C THR A 50 -14.16 0.06 -6.03
N GLY A 51 -14.47 -0.45 -7.23
CA GLY A 51 -13.59 -0.36 -8.39
C GLY A 51 -13.43 1.04 -8.96
N VAL A 52 -14.52 1.82 -9.06
CA VAL A 52 -14.49 3.13 -9.72
C VAL A 52 -14.00 4.25 -8.81
N ILE A 53 -14.27 4.21 -7.51
CA ILE A 53 -13.96 5.30 -6.58
C ILE A 53 -12.80 4.92 -5.67
N ALA A 54 -12.91 3.81 -4.93
CA ALA A 54 -11.90 3.41 -3.96
C ALA A 54 -10.60 2.94 -4.66
N PHE A 55 -10.73 2.16 -5.74
CA PHE A 55 -9.61 1.68 -6.55
C PHE A 55 -9.44 2.43 -7.88
N GLY A 56 -10.17 3.53 -8.07
CA GLY A 56 -10.14 4.30 -9.33
C GLY A 56 -9.12 5.44 -9.36
N THR A 57 -9.40 6.44 -10.20
CA THR A 57 -8.47 7.53 -10.53
C THR A 57 -8.23 8.55 -9.42
N LEU A 58 -8.95 8.45 -8.29
CA LEU A 58 -8.70 9.31 -7.12
C LEU A 58 -8.02 8.50 -6.02
N PHE A 59 -8.75 7.67 -5.29
CA PHE A 59 -8.23 6.98 -4.12
C PHE A 59 -7.58 5.63 -4.42
N GLY A 60 -7.48 5.23 -5.69
CA GLY A 60 -6.67 4.07 -6.06
C GLY A 60 -5.26 4.23 -5.51
N PRO A 61 -4.72 3.25 -4.75
CA PRO A 61 -3.39 3.37 -4.16
C PRO A 61 -2.30 3.62 -5.21
N HIS A 62 -2.45 3.03 -6.40
CA HIS A 62 -1.58 3.26 -7.54
C HIS A 62 -1.62 4.70 -8.07
N ILE A 63 -2.60 5.52 -7.67
CA ILE A 63 -2.76 6.91 -8.11
C ILE A 63 -2.41 7.88 -6.97
N ALA A 64 -3.25 8.00 -5.95
CA ALA A 64 -3.08 9.03 -4.91
C ALA A 64 -1.97 8.69 -3.92
N PHE A 65 -1.91 7.46 -3.43
CA PHE A 65 -0.85 7.05 -2.50
C PHE A 65 0.52 7.05 -3.20
N ALA A 66 0.61 6.39 -4.36
CA ALA A 66 1.84 6.34 -5.16
C ALA A 66 2.31 7.73 -5.60
N GLY A 67 1.39 8.59 -6.04
CA GLY A 67 1.66 9.99 -6.36
C GLY A 67 2.18 10.77 -5.14
N GLY A 68 1.51 10.65 -4.00
CA GLY A 68 1.92 11.29 -2.76
C GLY A 68 3.29 10.82 -2.27
N ALA A 69 3.59 9.52 -2.33
CA ALA A 69 4.88 8.96 -1.93
C ALA A 69 6.02 9.48 -2.82
N ALA A 70 5.80 9.54 -4.13
CA ALA A 70 6.76 10.11 -5.07
C ALA A 70 6.96 11.62 -4.86
N ALA A 71 5.89 12.36 -4.58
CA ALA A 71 5.95 13.78 -4.27
C ALA A 71 6.71 14.05 -2.96
N THR A 72 6.53 13.22 -1.93
CA THR A 72 7.31 13.27 -0.68
C THR A 72 8.79 13.05 -0.96
N ALA A 73 9.14 12.02 -1.74
CA ALA A 73 10.52 11.76 -2.14
C ALA A 73 11.14 12.94 -2.90
N TYR A 74 10.40 13.51 -3.87
CA TYR A 74 10.84 14.70 -4.59
C TYR A 74 11.04 15.90 -3.65
N ALA A 75 10.10 16.18 -2.75
CA ALA A 75 10.21 17.28 -1.80
C ALA A 75 11.47 17.16 -0.92
N ALA A 76 11.79 15.93 -0.47
CA ALA A 76 13.01 15.66 0.29
C ALA A 76 14.27 15.86 -0.56
N SER A 77 14.29 15.40 -1.81
CA SER A 77 15.42 15.61 -2.74
C SER A 77 15.70 17.09 -3.03
N LYS A 78 14.71 17.97 -2.82
CA LYS A 78 14.84 19.43 -2.93
C LYS A 78 15.15 20.12 -1.61
N GLY A 79 15.38 19.38 -0.54
CA GLY A 79 15.62 19.91 0.80
C GLY A 79 14.41 20.67 1.38
N LYS A 80 13.19 20.44 0.84
CA LYS A 80 11.98 21.11 1.32
C LYS A 80 11.37 20.42 2.55
N ILE A 81 11.73 19.15 2.78
CA ILE A 81 11.38 18.35 3.96
C ILE A 81 12.56 17.43 4.33
N GLU A 82 12.61 16.95 5.58
CA GLU A 82 13.74 16.14 6.07
C GLU A 82 13.66 14.65 5.72
N GLY A 83 12.46 14.10 5.50
CA GLY A 83 12.28 12.64 5.30
C GLY A 83 11.51 12.31 4.03
N GLY A 84 12.22 11.77 3.02
CA GLY A 84 11.61 11.32 1.75
C GLY A 84 10.76 10.06 1.87
N ALA A 85 10.85 9.36 3.01
CA ALA A 85 10.01 8.23 3.36
C ALA A 85 8.77 8.62 4.21
N ASN A 86 8.66 9.88 4.65
CA ASN A 86 7.57 10.31 5.54
C ASN A 86 6.24 10.52 4.78
N ILE A 87 5.54 9.42 4.53
CA ILE A 87 4.24 9.40 3.83
C ILE A 87 3.08 10.01 4.63
N LEU A 88 3.27 10.34 5.91
CA LEU A 88 2.24 10.95 6.77
C LEU A 88 2.08 12.45 6.53
N LYS A 89 3.07 13.12 5.93
CA LYS A 89 3.13 14.58 5.83
C LYS A 89 2.22 15.12 4.71
N PRO A 90 1.24 16.00 5.01
CA PRO A 90 0.50 16.71 3.97
C PRO A 90 1.41 17.74 3.27
N LEU A 91 1.62 17.58 1.96
CA LEU A 91 2.57 18.42 1.23
C LEU A 91 1.97 19.78 0.84
N MET A 92 0.64 19.96 0.96
CA MET A 92 0.01 21.27 0.83
C MET A 92 0.55 22.29 1.85
N GLY A 93 1.02 21.83 3.02
CA GLY A 93 1.61 22.70 4.05
C GLY A 93 3.06 23.14 3.78
N VAL A 94 3.71 22.63 2.74
CA VAL A 94 5.10 22.97 2.40
C VAL A 94 5.14 24.31 1.65
N ARG A 95 6.11 25.17 1.98
CA ARG A 95 6.33 26.46 1.27
C ARG A 95 6.72 26.20 -0.19
N GLU A 96 6.13 26.93 -1.13
CA GLU A 96 6.39 26.77 -2.57
C GLU A 96 6.22 25.31 -3.04
N ASN A 97 4.99 24.80 -2.96
CA ASN A 97 4.66 23.39 -3.15
C ASN A 97 4.07 23.04 -4.52
N TRP A 98 3.90 24.00 -5.43
CA TRP A 98 3.27 23.77 -6.73
C TRP A 98 3.97 22.64 -7.51
N ASP A 99 5.29 22.61 -7.51
CA ASP A 99 6.12 21.60 -8.19
C ASP A 99 5.97 20.22 -7.55
N ILE A 100 5.92 20.17 -6.21
CA ILE A 100 5.66 18.94 -5.44
C ILE A 100 4.30 18.32 -5.85
N LEU A 101 3.26 19.17 -5.93
CA LEU A 101 1.92 18.75 -6.31
C LEU A 101 1.86 18.27 -7.77
N LEU A 102 2.57 18.92 -8.69
CA LEU A 102 2.67 18.48 -10.09
C LEU A 102 3.39 17.13 -10.22
N VAL A 103 4.47 16.89 -9.47
CA VAL A 103 5.14 15.57 -9.42
C VAL A 103 4.16 14.50 -8.98
N GLY A 104 3.36 14.79 -7.95
CA GLY A 104 2.26 13.94 -7.51
C GLY A 104 1.32 13.54 -8.64
N GLY A 105 0.85 14.53 -9.42
CA GLY A 105 -0.03 14.29 -10.56
C GLY A 105 0.63 13.46 -11.67
N VAL A 106 1.90 13.72 -12.00
CA VAL A 106 2.65 12.92 -12.97
C VAL A 106 2.74 11.45 -12.56
N PHE A 107 3.03 11.19 -11.29
CA PHE A 107 3.08 9.82 -10.78
C PHE A 107 1.69 9.18 -10.68
N GLY A 108 0.62 9.96 -10.48
CA GLY A 108 -0.75 9.48 -10.65
C GLY A 108 -1.02 8.97 -12.08
N VAL A 109 -0.56 9.70 -13.10
CA VAL A 109 -0.67 9.26 -14.51
C VAL A 109 0.18 8.02 -14.78
N LEU A 110 1.41 7.96 -14.25
CA LEU A 110 2.26 6.77 -14.35
C LEU A 110 1.54 5.55 -13.76
N GLY A 111 0.95 5.70 -12.59
CA GLY A 111 0.16 4.68 -11.93
C GLY A 111 -0.99 4.16 -12.79
N LEU A 112 -1.76 5.05 -13.40
CA LEU A 112 -2.83 4.67 -14.33
C LEU A 112 -2.30 3.79 -15.47
N VAL A 113 -1.21 4.23 -16.11
CA VAL A 113 -0.63 3.56 -17.28
C VAL A 113 -0.14 2.15 -16.92
N VAL A 114 0.65 2.04 -15.84
CA VAL A 114 1.23 0.77 -15.41
C VAL A 114 0.14 -0.21 -14.96
N ASN A 115 -0.82 0.25 -14.17
CA ASN A 115 -1.91 -0.61 -13.69
C ASN A 115 -2.74 -1.16 -14.84
N GLN A 116 -3.13 -0.30 -15.80
CA GLN A 116 -3.89 -0.75 -16.96
C GLN A 116 -3.10 -1.69 -17.87
N PHE A 117 -1.79 -1.46 -18.04
CA PHE A 117 -0.94 -2.38 -18.78
C PHE A 117 -0.90 -3.77 -18.11
N LEU A 118 -0.64 -3.83 -16.81
CA LEU A 118 -0.58 -5.09 -16.06
C LEU A 118 -1.91 -5.84 -16.09
N ALA A 119 -3.03 -5.13 -15.98
CA ALA A 119 -4.36 -5.69 -16.13
C ALA A 119 -4.61 -6.21 -17.55
N SER A 120 -4.17 -5.48 -18.58
CA SER A 120 -4.37 -5.85 -20.00
C SER A 120 -3.66 -7.14 -20.41
N ILE A 121 -2.52 -7.45 -19.79
CA ILE A 121 -1.78 -8.69 -20.04
C ILE A 121 -2.21 -9.84 -19.11
N GLY A 122 -3.23 -9.63 -18.27
CA GLY A 122 -3.75 -10.65 -17.36
C GLY A 122 -2.73 -11.08 -16.30
N THR A 123 -1.96 -10.14 -15.76
CA THR A 123 -0.96 -10.42 -14.72
C THR A 123 -1.59 -11.20 -13.55
N PRO A 124 -1.06 -12.38 -13.16
CA PRO A 124 -1.66 -13.21 -12.12
C PRO A 124 -1.29 -12.70 -10.72
N SER A 125 -1.68 -11.46 -10.41
CA SER A 125 -1.37 -10.78 -9.16
C SER A 125 -2.31 -9.60 -8.93
N ASP A 126 -2.16 -8.92 -7.79
CA ASP A 126 -2.76 -7.61 -7.56
C ASP A 126 -2.01 -6.55 -8.37
N THR A 127 -2.62 -6.11 -9.46
CA THR A 127 -2.04 -5.14 -10.40
C THR A 127 -1.82 -3.76 -9.77
N ILE A 128 -2.66 -3.37 -8.81
CA ILE A 128 -2.54 -2.11 -8.08
C ILE A 128 -1.30 -2.14 -7.19
N ALA A 129 -1.11 -3.20 -6.42
CA ALA A 129 0.02 -3.39 -5.51
C ALA A 129 1.34 -3.45 -6.28
N ILE A 130 1.40 -4.19 -7.40
CA ILE A 130 2.58 -4.17 -8.28
C ILE A 130 2.84 -2.74 -8.78
N THR A 131 1.79 -2.02 -9.19
CA THR A 131 1.95 -0.65 -9.68
C THR A 131 2.50 0.30 -8.61
N VAL A 132 2.04 0.18 -7.35
CA VAL A 132 2.60 0.95 -6.23
C VAL A 132 4.08 0.64 -6.05
N VAL A 133 4.50 -0.64 -6.11
CA VAL A 133 5.91 -1.03 -6.01
C VAL A 133 6.73 -0.47 -7.19
N VAL A 134 6.22 -0.57 -8.42
CA VAL A 134 6.89 -0.03 -9.60
C VAL A 134 7.06 1.48 -9.48
N SER A 135 5.99 2.20 -9.14
CA SER A 135 6.05 3.64 -8.87
C SER A 135 7.09 3.96 -7.80
N ALA A 136 7.14 3.15 -6.74
CA ALA A 136 8.08 3.32 -5.64
C ALA A 136 9.55 3.18 -6.06
N LEU A 137 9.83 2.17 -6.87
CA LEU A 137 11.16 1.97 -7.46
C LEU A 137 11.54 3.15 -8.37
N VAL A 138 10.60 3.65 -9.18
CA VAL A 138 10.86 4.80 -10.06
C VAL A 138 11.25 6.04 -9.25
N HIS A 139 10.50 6.40 -8.21
CA HIS A 139 10.83 7.60 -7.43
C HIS A 139 12.05 7.41 -6.51
N ARG A 140 12.35 6.18 -6.06
CA ARG A 140 13.64 5.89 -5.39
C ARG A 140 14.82 6.12 -6.31
N VAL A 141 14.75 5.68 -7.57
CA VAL A 141 15.82 5.89 -8.55
C VAL A 141 15.90 7.36 -8.98
N ALA A 142 14.77 8.05 -9.10
CA ALA A 142 14.73 9.43 -9.55
C ALA A 142 15.14 10.45 -8.49
N PHE A 143 14.79 10.22 -7.21
CA PHE A 143 14.88 11.21 -6.14
C PHE A 143 15.64 10.75 -4.90
N GLY A 144 16.02 9.47 -4.81
CA GLY A 144 16.81 8.93 -3.70
C GLY A 144 18.30 8.83 -4.01
N GLU A 145 19.10 8.73 -2.97
CA GLU A 145 20.56 8.65 -2.99
C GLU A 145 21.08 7.33 -2.41
N THR A 146 20.22 6.58 -1.72
CA THR A 146 20.60 5.33 -1.03
C THR A 146 20.57 4.08 -1.92
N GLY A 147 20.12 4.22 -3.19
CA GLY A 147 19.89 3.11 -4.11
C GLY A 147 18.61 2.31 -3.80
N ILE A 148 18.30 1.32 -4.64
CA ILE A 148 17.05 0.55 -4.56
C ILE A 148 16.91 -0.17 -3.21
N PHE A 149 17.97 -0.83 -2.76
CA PHE A 149 17.98 -1.55 -1.49
C PHE A 149 18.31 -0.63 -0.31
N GLY A 150 18.65 0.63 -0.53
CA GLY A 150 19.16 1.46 0.55
C GLY A 150 20.61 1.13 0.96
N LYS A 151 21.20 1.98 1.79
CA LYS A 151 22.62 1.94 2.14
C LYS A 151 22.82 1.43 3.58
N TYR A 152 23.38 0.23 3.70
CA TYR A 152 23.73 -0.34 5.00
C TYR A 152 24.84 0.47 5.68
N ASP A 153 24.69 0.68 6.99
CA ASP A 153 25.67 1.35 7.83
C ASP A 153 26.04 0.46 9.04
N PRO A 154 27.29 -0.01 9.14
CA PRO A 154 27.76 -0.82 10.26
C PRO A 154 27.87 -0.04 11.58
N GLU A 155 27.85 1.30 11.56
CA GLU A 155 27.82 2.10 12.79
C GLU A 155 26.42 2.13 13.42
N VAL A 156 25.36 1.90 12.62
CA VAL A 156 23.97 1.85 13.09
C VAL A 156 23.57 0.45 13.54
N SER A 157 24.03 -0.60 12.85
CA SER A 157 23.70 -1.98 13.22
C SER A 157 24.74 -3.00 12.76
N ASP A 158 24.94 -4.05 13.57
CA ASP A 158 25.82 -5.20 13.28
C ASP A 158 25.43 -5.99 12.02
N SER A 159 24.19 -5.85 11.53
CA SER A 159 23.72 -6.54 10.35
C SER A 159 22.64 -5.74 9.64
N ARG A 160 22.65 -5.79 8.31
CA ARG A 160 21.59 -5.26 7.46
C ARG A 160 20.20 -5.77 7.83
N TRP A 161 20.12 -6.97 8.39
CA TRP A 161 18.85 -7.61 8.76
C TRP A 161 18.48 -7.42 10.23
N SER A 162 19.39 -6.90 11.05
CA SER A 162 19.12 -6.55 12.44
C SER A 162 18.77 -5.06 12.48
N ILE A 163 17.48 -4.74 12.41
CA ILE A 163 17.04 -3.34 12.33
C ILE A 163 16.88 -2.77 13.74
N THR A 164 17.43 -1.58 13.96
CA THR A 164 17.27 -0.82 15.20
C THR A 164 15.97 0.02 15.15
N PRO A 165 15.38 0.38 16.30
CA PRO A 165 14.12 1.14 16.33
C PRO A 165 14.13 2.47 15.57
N ASP A 166 15.28 3.12 15.41
CA ASP A 166 15.44 4.41 14.72
C ASP A 166 15.27 4.33 13.19
N ILE A 167 15.59 3.18 12.59
CA ILE A 167 15.43 2.92 11.14
C ILE A 167 14.32 1.91 10.82
N ALA A 168 13.64 1.40 11.85
CA ALA A 168 12.48 0.52 11.66
C ALA A 168 11.29 1.32 11.13
N TRP A 169 10.57 0.74 10.17
CA TRP A 169 9.32 1.32 9.68
C TRP A 169 8.21 1.30 10.74
N LEU A 170 8.17 0.26 11.58
CA LEU A 170 7.23 0.03 12.67
C LEU A 170 7.96 -0.55 13.89
N PRO A 171 8.64 0.28 14.71
CA PRO A 171 9.41 -0.18 15.86
C PRO A 171 8.60 -1.02 16.87
N TRP A 172 7.28 -0.79 16.93
CA TRP A 172 6.32 -1.52 17.77
C TRP A 172 5.74 -2.79 17.11
N GLN A 173 6.06 -3.08 15.84
CA GLN A 173 5.52 -4.20 15.06
C GLN A 173 6.58 -4.80 14.13
N MET A 174 7.71 -5.25 14.66
CA MET A 174 8.84 -5.76 13.87
C MET A 174 9.45 -7.09 14.37
N ASN A 175 9.17 -7.47 15.62
CA ASN A 175 9.70 -8.69 16.22
C ASN A 175 8.75 -9.89 15.98
N LEU A 176 9.28 -11.11 15.90
CA LEU A 176 8.44 -12.31 15.67
C LEU A 176 7.35 -12.48 16.75
N SER A 177 7.64 -12.12 17.99
CA SER A 177 6.66 -12.13 19.09
C SER A 177 5.51 -11.15 18.90
N GLN A 178 5.66 -10.13 18.04
CA GLN A 178 4.61 -9.19 17.64
C GLN A 178 3.96 -9.63 16.33
N LEU A 179 4.78 -9.99 15.32
CA LEU A 179 4.35 -10.32 13.97
C LEU A 179 3.50 -11.59 13.90
N ILE A 180 3.87 -12.64 14.64
CA ILE A 180 3.12 -13.90 14.66
C ILE A 180 1.69 -13.70 15.21
N PRO A 181 1.48 -13.16 16.42
CA PRO A 181 0.13 -13.00 16.94
C PRO A 181 -0.70 -11.97 16.17
N ILE A 182 -0.13 -10.84 15.73
CA ILE A 182 -0.90 -9.85 14.95
C ILE A 182 -1.28 -10.40 13.57
N GLY A 183 -0.37 -11.14 12.94
CA GLY A 183 -0.59 -11.82 11.66
C GLY A 183 -1.66 -12.89 11.77
N LEU A 184 -1.55 -13.78 12.77
CA LEU A 184 -2.52 -14.84 13.01
C LEU A 184 -3.91 -14.27 13.33
N GLY A 185 -4.00 -13.33 14.28
CA GLY A 185 -5.28 -12.75 14.70
C GLY A 185 -5.99 -12.03 13.56
N THR A 186 -5.28 -11.15 12.84
CA THR A 186 -5.83 -10.44 11.69
C THR A 186 -6.23 -11.41 10.58
N GLY A 187 -5.39 -12.41 10.30
CA GLY A 187 -5.62 -13.37 9.23
C GLY A 187 -6.83 -14.28 9.46
N LEU A 188 -7.01 -14.77 10.69
CA LEU A 188 -8.18 -15.58 11.06
C LEU A 188 -9.48 -14.78 10.91
N VAL A 189 -9.51 -13.54 11.41
CA VAL A 189 -10.70 -12.68 11.31
C VAL A 189 -10.99 -12.29 9.87
N ALA A 190 -9.96 -11.94 9.10
CA ALA A 190 -10.09 -11.63 7.67
C ALA A 190 -10.61 -12.82 6.87
N GLY A 191 -10.07 -14.02 7.12
CA GLY A 191 -10.54 -15.23 6.45
C GLY A 191 -11.99 -15.59 6.80
N PHE A 192 -12.37 -15.48 8.08
CA PHE A 192 -13.74 -15.73 8.51
C PHE A 192 -14.72 -14.76 7.86
N ILE A 193 -14.46 -13.45 7.93
CA ILE A 193 -15.33 -12.43 7.33
C ILE A 193 -15.45 -12.64 5.82
N ALA A 194 -14.37 -12.98 5.12
CA ALA A 194 -14.42 -13.19 3.68
C ALA A 194 -15.30 -14.37 3.28
N ILE A 195 -15.24 -15.48 4.02
CA ILE A 195 -16.08 -16.65 3.77
C ILE A 195 -17.56 -16.33 4.04
N GLU A 196 -17.86 -15.64 5.14
CA GLU A 196 -19.24 -15.34 5.54
C GLU A 196 -19.91 -14.29 4.64
N THR A 197 -19.13 -13.31 4.15
CA THR A 197 -19.66 -12.19 3.36
C THR A 197 -19.51 -12.38 1.86
N GLY A 198 -18.65 -13.32 1.42
CA GLY A 198 -18.33 -13.54 0.01
C GLY A 198 -17.44 -12.45 -0.61
N THR A 199 -16.82 -11.58 0.19
CA THR A 199 -15.90 -10.53 -0.30
C THR A 199 -14.61 -10.49 0.51
N VAL A 200 -13.49 -10.31 -0.18
CA VAL A 200 -12.16 -10.19 0.41
C VAL A 200 -11.82 -8.78 0.89
N PHE A 201 -12.63 -7.78 0.53
CA PHE A 201 -12.25 -6.38 0.69
C PHE A 201 -12.72 -5.72 1.98
N ILE A 202 -13.68 -6.31 2.71
CA ILE A 202 -14.18 -5.70 3.97
C ILE A 202 -13.04 -5.54 4.97
N MET A 203 -12.29 -6.61 5.25
CA MET A 203 -11.20 -6.53 6.22
C MET A 203 -10.00 -5.75 5.70
N PHE A 204 -9.79 -5.68 4.37
CA PHE A 204 -8.86 -4.72 3.78
C PHE A 204 -9.28 -3.28 4.09
N GLY A 205 -10.55 -2.94 3.85
CA GLY A 205 -11.11 -1.61 4.11
C GLY A 205 -11.00 -1.21 5.58
N ILE A 206 -11.34 -2.11 6.52
CA ILE A 206 -11.24 -1.89 7.97
C ILE A 206 -9.80 -1.57 8.36
N THR A 207 -8.85 -2.41 7.92
CA THR A 207 -7.44 -2.30 8.31
C THR A 207 -6.67 -1.19 7.57
N ALA A 208 -7.14 -0.78 6.39
CA ALA A 208 -6.64 0.42 5.72
C ALA A 208 -7.17 1.69 6.40
N ALA A 209 -8.46 1.74 6.73
CA ALA A 209 -9.04 2.88 7.45
C ALA A 209 -8.45 3.04 8.87
N SER A 210 -8.13 1.93 9.54
CA SER A 210 -7.53 1.97 10.89
C SER A 210 -6.14 2.60 10.95
N LEU A 211 -5.47 2.81 9.81
CA LEU A 211 -4.21 3.57 9.76
C LEU A 211 -4.38 5.03 10.18
N ILE A 212 -5.62 5.52 10.33
CA ILE A 212 -5.88 6.79 11.00
C ILE A 212 -5.31 6.82 12.42
N VAL A 213 -5.23 5.66 13.11
CA VAL A 213 -4.59 5.55 14.42
C VAL A 213 -3.10 5.86 14.30
N LEU A 214 -2.39 5.26 13.32
CA LEU A 214 -0.99 5.57 13.04
C LEU A 214 -0.80 7.06 12.68
N GLN A 215 -1.68 7.61 11.84
CA GLN A 215 -1.61 9.01 11.40
C GLN A 215 -1.73 10.01 12.56
N ILE A 216 -2.56 9.70 13.57
CA ILE A 216 -2.87 10.61 14.69
C ILE A 216 -1.93 10.37 15.87
N MET A 217 -1.71 9.11 16.23
CA MET A 217 -0.97 8.74 17.43
C MET A 217 0.54 8.62 17.19
N GLY A 218 0.98 8.53 15.93
CA GLY A 218 2.37 8.24 15.56
C GLY A 218 2.75 6.77 15.69
N GLU A 219 1.85 5.95 16.24
CA GLU A 219 1.99 4.50 16.37
C GLU A 219 0.64 3.80 16.15
N GLY A 220 0.69 2.54 15.73
CA GLY A 220 -0.52 1.74 15.48
C GLY A 220 -0.26 0.54 14.58
N PRO A 221 -1.15 -0.45 14.59
CA PRO A 221 -0.96 -1.64 13.78
C PRO A 221 -1.13 -1.33 12.29
N VAL A 222 -0.25 -1.90 11.46
CA VAL A 222 -0.36 -1.84 9.99
C VAL A 222 -0.67 -3.25 9.51
N THR A 223 -1.92 -3.48 9.09
CA THR A 223 -2.47 -4.84 8.91
C THR A 223 -3.23 -5.07 7.60
N HIS A 224 -3.35 -4.09 6.71
CA HIS A 224 -4.08 -4.26 5.44
C HIS A 224 -3.40 -5.24 4.48
N HIS A 225 -2.07 -5.29 4.46
CA HIS A 225 -1.30 -6.30 3.72
C HIS A 225 -1.32 -7.69 4.36
N ILE A 226 -1.84 -7.80 5.58
CA ILE A 226 -2.09 -9.06 6.29
C ILE A 226 -3.51 -9.53 5.97
N ALA A 227 -4.48 -8.63 6.14
CA ALA A 227 -5.91 -8.92 5.99
C ALA A 227 -6.28 -9.34 4.57
N PHE A 228 -5.83 -8.61 3.55
CA PHE A 228 -6.28 -8.86 2.18
C PHE A 228 -5.81 -10.21 1.63
N PRO A 229 -4.50 -10.58 1.68
CA PRO A 229 -4.09 -11.90 1.22
C PRO A 229 -4.64 -13.04 2.08
N ALA A 230 -4.86 -12.82 3.37
CA ALA A 230 -5.51 -13.80 4.25
C ALA A 230 -6.96 -14.07 3.84
N ALA A 231 -7.73 -13.01 3.55
CA ALA A 231 -9.08 -13.11 3.02
C ALA A 231 -9.10 -13.87 1.68
N ALA A 232 -8.19 -13.52 0.76
CA ALA A 232 -8.07 -14.20 -0.53
C ALA A 232 -7.78 -15.70 -0.40
N ALA A 233 -6.80 -16.07 0.44
CA ALA A 233 -6.45 -17.47 0.67
C ALA A 233 -7.58 -18.26 1.34
N ALA A 234 -8.24 -17.67 2.33
CA ALA A 234 -9.37 -18.30 3.01
C ALA A 234 -10.55 -18.50 2.05
N MET A 235 -10.85 -17.52 1.20
CA MET A 235 -11.95 -17.61 0.22
C MET A 235 -11.66 -18.66 -0.85
N ALA A 236 -10.43 -18.72 -1.36
CA ALA A 236 -10.03 -19.71 -2.37
C ALA A 236 -10.09 -21.15 -1.85
N THR A 237 -9.85 -21.34 -0.55
CA THR A 237 -9.76 -22.68 0.07
C THR A 237 -10.97 -23.02 0.93
N ASN A 238 -11.91 -22.08 1.10
CA ASN A 238 -13.01 -22.12 2.06
C ASN A 238 -12.55 -22.54 3.48
N SER A 239 -11.45 -21.95 3.96
CA SER A 239 -10.85 -22.32 5.24
C SER A 239 -10.20 -21.16 5.96
N VAL A 240 -10.69 -20.87 7.16
CA VAL A 240 -10.13 -19.85 8.07
C VAL A 240 -8.68 -20.16 8.45
N ILE A 241 -8.27 -21.44 8.45
CA ILE A 241 -6.89 -21.85 8.73
C ILE A 241 -5.93 -21.26 7.69
N TRP A 242 -6.31 -21.27 6.41
CA TRP A 242 -5.52 -20.64 5.35
C TRP A 242 -5.46 -19.11 5.51
N GLY A 243 -6.52 -18.48 6.02
CA GLY A 243 -6.49 -17.09 6.44
C GLY A 243 -5.46 -16.82 7.54
N GLY A 244 -5.41 -17.67 8.57
CA GLY A 244 -4.39 -17.59 9.62
C GLY A 244 -2.96 -17.76 9.09
N ILE A 245 -2.73 -18.74 8.21
CA ILE A 245 -1.42 -18.98 7.58
C ILE A 245 -0.98 -17.76 6.75
N PHE A 246 -1.83 -17.28 5.84
CA PHE A 246 -1.52 -16.12 5.00
C PHE A 246 -1.41 -14.84 5.82
N GLY A 247 -2.11 -14.72 6.95
CA GLY A 247 -1.95 -13.61 7.87
C GLY A 247 -0.56 -13.57 8.52
N VAL A 248 -0.08 -14.70 9.03
CA VAL A 248 1.29 -14.80 9.57
C VAL A 248 2.33 -14.52 8.48
N LEU A 249 2.14 -15.09 7.28
CA LEU A 249 3.01 -14.82 6.13
C LEU A 249 3.00 -13.33 5.76
N GLY A 250 1.83 -12.68 5.77
CA GLY A 250 1.68 -11.25 5.49
C GLY A 250 2.48 -10.39 6.46
N ALA A 251 2.41 -10.71 7.76
CA ALA A 251 3.15 -9.95 8.77
C ALA A 251 4.67 -10.10 8.60
N ILE A 252 5.14 -11.33 8.37
CA ILE A 252 6.56 -11.63 8.20
C ILE A 252 7.10 -11.05 6.89
N LEU A 253 6.36 -11.16 5.79
CA LEU A 253 6.77 -10.59 4.51
C LEU A 253 6.74 -9.07 4.51
N GLY A 254 5.77 -8.45 5.20
CA GLY A 254 5.75 -6.99 5.41
C GLY A 254 7.04 -6.51 6.07
N GLU A 255 7.43 -7.17 7.16
CA GLU A 255 8.71 -6.88 7.81
C GLU A 255 9.91 -7.17 6.90
N PHE A 256 9.92 -8.31 6.19
CA PHE A 256 11.00 -8.63 5.25
C PHE A 256 11.21 -7.54 4.20
N TYR A 257 10.13 -7.05 3.56
CA TYR A 257 10.21 -5.98 2.57
C TYR A 257 10.60 -4.64 3.19
N ALA A 258 10.21 -4.39 4.44
CA ALA A 258 10.65 -3.21 5.18
C ALA A 258 12.18 -3.23 5.38
N ARG A 259 12.74 -4.35 5.85
CA ARG A 259 14.20 -4.49 6.00
C ARG A 259 14.94 -4.45 4.66
N LEU A 260 14.32 -4.97 3.60
CA LEU A 260 14.92 -5.03 2.27
C LEU A 260 14.99 -3.66 1.60
N PHE A 261 13.94 -2.85 1.68
CA PHE A 261 13.79 -1.63 0.89
C PHE A 261 13.63 -0.34 1.70
N TYR A 262 12.91 -0.39 2.84
CA TYR A 262 12.54 0.79 3.59
C TYR A 262 13.62 1.22 4.59
N SER A 263 14.04 0.31 5.48
CA SER A 263 14.84 0.68 6.67
C SER A 263 16.21 1.30 6.36
N TRP A 264 16.82 0.92 5.24
CA TRP A 264 18.09 1.51 4.80
C TRP A 264 17.91 2.59 3.72
N GLY A 265 16.66 2.92 3.41
CA GLY A 265 16.26 3.79 2.31
C GLY A 265 15.91 5.21 2.77
N ASP A 266 16.03 6.15 1.84
CA ASP A 266 15.72 7.57 2.02
C ASP A 266 14.38 7.99 1.41
N THR A 267 13.74 7.11 0.63
CA THR A 267 12.38 7.30 0.09
C THR A 267 11.47 6.12 0.43
N HIS A 268 10.16 6.28 0.30
CA HIS A 268 9.21 5.22 0.65
C HIS A 268 9.10 4.16 -0.45
N ILE A 269 9.73 2.99 -0.27
CA ILE A 269 9.35 1.78 -1.01
C ILE A 269 8.43 0.96 -0.13
N ASP A 270 7.17 0.86 -0.54
CA ASP A 270 6.07 0.39 0.30
C ASP A 270 6.12 -1.11 0.60
N PRO A 271 6.45 -1.51 1.85
CA PRO A 271 6.46 -2.93 2.22
C PRO A 271 5.08 -3.61 2.11
N PRO A 272 3.96 -2.97 2.49
CA PRO A 272 2.62 -3.53 2.33
C PRO A 272 2.27 -3.90 0.88
N ALA A 273 2.52 -3.02 -0.09
CA ALA A 273 2.25 -3.30 -1.50
C ALA A 273 3.10 -4.46 -2.03
N ALA A 274 4.39 -4.54 -1.67
CA ALA A 274 5.24 -5.67 -2.03
C ALA A 274 4.72 -7.01 -1.45
N THR A 275 4.23 -6.98 -0.21
CA THR A 275 3.60 -8.14 0.42
C THR A 275 2.31 -8.56 -0.27
N ILE A 276 1.40 -7.62 -0.56
CA ILE A 276 0.14 -7.89 -1.25
C ILE A 276 0.42 -8.50 -2.62
N ALA A 277 1.28 -7.86 -3.43
CA ALA A 277 1.67 -8.38 -4.74
C ALA A 277 2.18 -9.83 -4.63
N THR A 278 3.05 -10.11 -3.66
CA THR A 278 3.62 -11.45 -3.49
C THR A 278 2.59 -12.49 -3.08
N LEU A 279 1.79 -12.20 -2.05
CA LEU A 279 0.85 -13.18 -1.51
C LEU A 279 -0.40 -13.35 -2.36
N ILE A 280 -0.88 -12.31 -3.04
CA ILE A 280 -1.97 -12.47 -4.01
C ILE A 280 -1.49 -13.28 -5.21
N THR A 281 -0.26 -13.06 -5.70
CA THR A 281 0.34 -13.94 -6.73
C THR A 281 0.33 -15.40 -6.25
N ALA A 282 0.77 -15.65 -5.02
CA ALA A 282 0.79 -16.99 -4.46
C ALA A 282 -0.63 -17.59 -4.33
N ALA A 283 -1.61 -16.82 -3.86
CA ALA A 283 -2.99 -17.27 -3.75
C ALA A 283 -3.59 -17.61 -5.13
N MET A 284 -3.34 -16.78 -6.14
CA MET A 284 -3.85 -17.02 -7.50
C MET A 284 -3.19 -18.26 -8.13
N LEU A 285 -1.87 -18.39 -8.04
CA LEU A 285 -1.13 -19.47 -8.70
C LEU A 285 -1.24 -20.82 -7.99
N PHE A 286 -1.35 -20.84 -6.67
CA PHE A 286 -1.26 -22.08 -5.88
C PHE A 286 -2.55 -22.45 -5.14
N LEU A 287 -3.44 -21.50 -4.86
CA LEU A 287 -4.73 -21.77 -4.20
C LEU A 287 -5.93 -21.62 -5.13
N GLY A 288 -5.73 -21.13 -6.37
CA GLY A 288 -6.80 -20.91 -7.33
C GLY A 288 -7.68 -19.70 -7.03
N PHE A 289 -7.18 -18.73 -6.26
CA PHE A 289 -7.89 -17.47 -6.02
C PHE A 289 -8.08 -16.68 -7.34
N SER A 290 -9.23 -16.03 -7.47
CA SER A 290 -9.51 -15.05 -8.54
C SER A 290 -10.39 -13.93 -7.99
N PHE A 291 -10.25 -12.74 -8.59
CA PHE A 291 -11.08 -11.57 -8.32
C PHE A 291 -12.49 -11.69 -8.94
#